data_AF-A0A1Z8S0M7-F1
#
_entry.id   AF-A0A1Z8S0M7-F1
#
_cell.length_a   1.000
_cell.length_b   1.000
_cell.length_c   1.000
_cell.angle_alpha   90.00
_cell.angle_beta   90.00
_cell.angle_gamma   90.00
#
_symmetry.space_group_name_H-M   'P 1'
#
loop_
_entity.id
_entity.type
_entity.pdbx_description
1 polymer ?
#
loop_
_entity_poly.entity_id
_entity_poly.type
_entity_poly.pdbx_seq_one_letter_code
_entity_poly.pdbx_strand_id
1 'polypeptide(L)'
;MSPVRGKIRPLRNKILVKSIDQGMRKSKGGIILPSTDKLEQGAGGIRPRWAEVYAVGSEIDFLKPGDFVLMEHGRWTKGVQVEDDGEEFDLRVADPEGILGTSDARPEDLQDGGVATF
;
A
#
# COMPACT_ATOMS: atom_id res chain seq x y z
N MET A 1 -17.88 8.89 6.25
CA MET A 1 -17.56 9.10 4.82
C MET A 1 -18.18 7.92 4.10
N SER A 2 -19.07 8.14 3.13
CA SER A 2 -19.74 7.02 2.44
C SER A 2 -18.74 6.28 1.56
N PRO A 3 -18.75 4.93 1.53
CA PRO A 3 -17.86 4.16 0.68
C PRO A 3 -18.19 4.42 -0.79
N VAL A 4 -17.15 4.50 -1.63
CA VAL A 4 -17.32 4.57 -3.07
C VAL A 4 -17.65 3.16 -3.56
N ARG A 5 -18.81 2.98 -4.19
CA ARG A 5 -19.28 1.68 -4.67
C ARG A 5 -18.96 1.46 -6.14
N GLY A 6 -18.34 0.33 -6.42
CA GLY A 6 -18.11 -0.18 -7.78
C GLY A 6 -16.65 -0.23 -8.21
N LYS A 7 -16.43 -0.91 -9.34
CA LYS A 7 -15.10 -1.21 -9.88
C LYS A 7 -14.35 0.04 -10.32
N ILE A 8 -13.30 0.40 -9.59
CA ILE A 8 -12.49 1.58 -9.86
C ILE A 8 -11.41 1.25 -10.89
N ARG A 9 -11.30 2.08 -11.93
CA ARG A 9 -10.26 1.96 -12.96
C ARG A 9 -9.33 3.18 -12.91
N PRO A 10 -8.00 2.99 -12.88
CA PRO A 10 -7.05 4.08 -12.94
C PRO A 10 -7.06 4.75 -14.31
N LEU A 11 -6.69 6.04 -14.31
CA LEU A 11 -6.53 6.83 -15.53
C LEU A 11 -5.05 6.83 -15.97
N ARG A 12 -4.81 6.62 -17.26
CA ARG A 12 -3.50 6.82 -17.92
C ARG A 12 -2.32 6.12 -17.23
N ASN A 13 -1.50 6.88 -16.52
CA ASN A 13 -0.28 6.42 -15.85
C ASN A 13 -0.47 6.21 -14.34
N LYS A 14 -1.70 6.22 -13.82
CA LYS A 14 -1.94 6.02 -12.38
C LYS A 14 -1.96 4.55 -12.01
N ILE A 15 -1.50 4.26 -10.80
CA ILE A 15 -1.50 2.92 -10.21
C ILE A 15 -2.36 2.98 -8.95
N LEU A 16 -3.33 2.08 -8.85
CA LEU A 16 -4.15 1.90 -7.66
C LEU A 16 -3.57 0.79 -6.82
N VAL A 17 -3.32 1.09 -5.55
CA VAL A 17 -2.76 0.14 -4.59
C VAL A 17 -3.68 -0.02 -3.39
N LYS A 18 -3.69 -1.23 -2.84
CA LYS A 18 -4.37 -1.60 -1.59
C LYS A 18 -3.36 -2.16 -0.58
N SER A 19 -3.79 -2.31 0.66
CA SER A 19 -3.04 -3.03 1.71
C SER A 19 -1.59 -2.54 1.90
N ILE A 20 -1.40 -1.23 2.10
CA ILE A 20 -0.07 -0.69 2.41
C ILE A 20 0.40 -1.25 3.75
N ASP A 21 1.68 -1.62 3.85
CA ASP A 21 2.35 -1.96 5.11
C ASP A 21 2.18 -0.82 6.13
N GLN A 22 1.22 -0.96 7.05
CA GLN A 22 0.93 0.01 8.09
C GLN A 22 0.80 -0.74 9.42
N GLY A 23 1.57 -0.34 10.43
CA GLY A 23 1.43 -0.91 11.76
C GLY A 23 2.73 -1.20 12.50
N MET A 24 2.58 -1.95 13.59
CA MET A 24 3.67 -2.40 14.44
C MET A 24 4.37 -3.60 13.80
N ARG A 25 5.70 -3.59 13.79
CA ARG A 25 6.50 -4.66 13.20
C ARG A 25 7.20 -5.50 14.23
N LYS A 26 7.02 -6.82 14.15
CA LYS A 26 7.91 -7.75 14.85
C LYS A 26 9.15 -8.01 14.00
N SER A 27 10.34 -7.71 14.53
CA SER A 27 11.60 -8.09 13.89
C SER A 27 11.78 -9.61 13.91
N LYS A 28 12.64 -10.17 13.04
CA LYS A 28 12.97 -11.61 13.06
C LYS A 28 13.50 -12.08 14.42
N GLY A 29 14.10 -11.17 15.20
CA GLY A 29 14.58 -11.41 16.57
C GLY A 29 13.52 -11.22 17.67
N GLY A 30 12.26 -11.00 17.32
CA GLY A 30 11.15 -10.90 18.28
C GLY A 30 10.92 -9.52 18.89
N ILE A 31 11.67 -8.49 18.48
CA ILE A 31 11.49 -7.11 18.97
C ILE A 31 10.26 -6.50 18.31
N ILE A 32 9.35 -5.96 19.13
CA ILE A 32 8.18 -5.21 18.65
C ILE A 32 8.64 -3.77 18.39
N LEU A 33 8.63 -3.38 17.12
CA LEU A 33 8.85 -2.03 16.67
C LEU A 33 7.49 -1.30 16.66
N PRO A 34 7.33 -0.23 17.45
CA PRO A 34 6.09 0.52 17.49
C PRO A 34 5.76 1.11 16.11
N SER A 35 4.45 1.25 15.83
CA SER A 35 3.98 1.79 14.57
C SER A 35 4.42 3.24 14.44
N THR A 36 5.11 3.54 13.34
CA THR A 36 5.62 4.88 13.04
C THR A 36 4.68 5.66 12.13
N ASP A 37 3.46 5.13 11.88
CA ASP A 37 2.50 5.64 10.91
C ASP A 37 2.04 7.08 11.20
N LYS A 38 2.10 7.52 12.46
CA LYS A 38 1.74 8.88 12.90
C LYS A 38 2.93 9.75 13.33
N LEU A 39 4.15 9.25 13.21
CA LEU A 39 5.34 10.03 13.57
C LEU A 39 5.77 10.83 12.35
N GLU A 40 5.32 12.09 12.31
CA GLU A 40 6.03 13.11 11.54
C GLU A 40 7.51 13.11 11.94
N GLN A 41 8.34 13.37 10.92
CA GLN A 41 9.77 13.67 10.96
C GLN A 41 10.43 13.58 12.36
N GLY A 42 11.06 12.44 12.68
CA GLY A 42 12.11 12.48 13.71
C GLY A 42 12.38 11.21 14.51
N ALA A 43 11.39 10.35 14.76
CA ALA A 43 11.59 9.27 15.75
C ALA A 43 11.47 7.82 15.22
N GLY A 44 11.00 7.63 13.98
CA GLY A 44 10.58 6.32 13.47
C GLY A 44 11.11 5.90 12.09
N GLY A 45 12.03 6.66 11.51
CA GLY A 45 12.61 6.40 10.19
C GLY A 45 11.62 6.57 9.03
N ILE A 46 11.93 7.50 8.12
CA ILE A 46 11.25 7.57 6.82
C ILE A 46 11.66 6.31 6.07
N ARG A 47 10.72 5.37 5.87
CA ARG A 47 10.99 4.08 5.24
C ARG A 47 10.08 3.84 4.04
N PRO A 48 10.56 3.14 3.02
CA PRO A 48 9.70 2.69 1.95
C PRO A 48 8.75 1.61 2.46
N ARG A 49 7.60 1.47 1.79
CA ARG A 49 6.54 0.54 2.19
C ARG A 49 6.07 -0.25 0.99
N TRP A 50 5.81 -1.53 1.22
CA TRP A 50 5.18 -2.38 0.23
C TRP A 50 3.68 -2.09 0.16
N ALA A 51 3.15 -2.16 -1.05
CA ALA A 51 1.73 -2.07 -1.34
C ALA A 51 1.37 -3.07 -2.44
N GLU A 52 0.18 -3.64 -2.38
CA GLU A 52 -0.33 -4.55 -3.40
C GLU A 52 -1.04 -3.75 -4.50
N VAL A 53 -0.75 -4.05 -5.75
CA VAL A 53 -1.36 -3.40 -6.92
C VAL A 53 -2.76 -3.94 -7.12
N TYR A 54 -3.77 -3.09 -6.96
CA TYR A 54 -5.15 -3.41 -7.27
C TYR A 54 -5.45 -3.25 -8.77
N ALA A 55 -5.01 -2.16 -9.38
CA ALA A 55 -5.19 -1.91 -10.80
C ALA A 55 -4.14 -0.96 -11.37
N VAL A 56 -3.80 -1.13 -12.64
CA VAL A 56 -2.83 -0.31 -13.37
C VAL A 56 -3.50 0.44 -14.52
N GLY A 57 -3.05 1.68 -14.74
CA GLY A 57 -3.50 2.48 -15.86
C GLY A 57 -3.01 1.94 -17.20
N SER A 58 -3.64 2.36 -18.29
CA SER A 58 -3.36 1.85 -19.63
C SER A 58 -1.96 2.17 -20.16
N GLU A 59 -1.26 3.14 -19.56
CA GLU A 59 0.10 3.53 -19.94
C GLU A 59 1.17 2.79 -19.12
N ILE A 60 0.77 1.95 -18.17
CA ILE A 60 1.67 1.14 -17.33
C ILE A 60 1.71 -0.28 -17.90
N ASP A 61 2.86 -0.71 -18.39
CA ASP A 61 3.09 -2.04 -18.99
C ASP A 61 3.96 -2.97 -18.14
N PHE A 62 4.67 -2.42 -17.15
CA PHE A 62 5.62 -3.13 -16.30
C PHE A 62 5.02 -3.68 -15.00
N LEU A 63 3.73 -3.43 -14.72
CA LEU A 63 3.01 -3.92 -13.54
C LEU A 63 1.67 -4.54 -13.91
N LYS A 64 1.23 -5.49 -13.10
CA LYS A 64 -0.06 -6.16 -13.22
C LYS A 64 -0.82 -6.10 -11.90
N PRO A 65 -2.17 -6.16 -11.93
CA PRO A 65 -2.96 -6.41 -10.72
C PRO A 65 -2.45 -7.66 -9.99
N GLY A 66 -2.22 -7.54 -8.69
CA GLY A 66 -1.64 -8.59 -7.83
C GLY A 66 -0.13 -8.47 -7.59
N ASP A 67 0.60 -7.66 -8.37
CA ASP A 67 2.01 -7.39 -8.12
C ASP A 67 2.19 -6.50 -6.87
N PHE A 68 3.41 -6.47 -6.34
CA PHE A 68 3.77 -5.65 -5.20
C PHE A 68 4.72 -4.54 -5.62
N VAL A 69 4.50 -3.34 -5.09
CA VAL A 69 5.35 -2.17 -5.33
C VAL A 69 5.93 -1.66 -4.01
N LEU A 70 7.24 -1.39 -4.01
CA LEU A 70 7.93 -0.75 -2.90
C LEU A 70 7.94 0.75 -3.14
N MET A 71 7.16 1.47 -2.35
CA MET A 71 6.96 2.91 -2.51
C MET A 71 7.85 3.71 -1.57
N GLU A 72 8.48 4.76 -2.07
CA GLU A 72 9.06 5.81 -1.22
C GLU A 72 7.96 6.42 -0.33
N HIS A 73 8.32 6.70 0.92
CA HIS A 73 7.38 7.26 1.89
C HIS A 73 6.73 8.56 1.39
N GLY A 74 5.40 8.61 1.43
CA GLY A 74 4.64 9.82 1.06
C GLY A 74 4.39 9.98 -0.45
N ARG A 75 4.83 9.03 -1.29
CA ARG A 75 4.51 9.00 -2.73
C ARG A 75 3.18 8.31 -3.04
N TRP A 76 2.18 8.48 -2.17
CA TRP A 76 0.82 7.96 -2.34
C TRP A 76 -0.21 8.96 -1.80
N THR A 77 -1.43 8.92 -2.33
CA THR A 77 -2.52 9.79 -1.88
C THR A 77 -3.12 9.34 -0.55
N LYS A 78 -3.97 10.16 0.06
CA LYS A 78 -4.84 9.70 1.16
C LYS A 78 -5.73 8.55 0.69
N GLY A 79 -6.00 7.62 1.61
CA GLY A 79 -6.85 6.45 1.36
C GLY A 79 -8.32 6.81 1.20
N VAL A 80 -8.99 6.08 0.30
CA VAL A 80 -10.42 6.15 0.07
C VAL A 80 -10.99 4.76 0.32
N GLN A 81 -12.06 4.68 1.11
CA GLN A 81 -12.79 3.43 1.34
C GLN A 81 -13.63 3.10 0.10
N VAL A 82 -13.38 1.91 -0.45
CA VAL A 82 -14.02 1.41 -1.67
C VAL A 82 -14.69 0.09 -1.36
N GLU A 83 -15.91 -0.07 -1.84
CA GLU A 83 -16.67 -1.32 -1.80
C GLU A 83 -16.76 -1.86 -3.25
N ASP A 84 -16.04 -2.95 -3.53
CA ASP A 84 -16.08 -3.65 -4.83
C ASP A 84 -16.50 -5.10 -4.58
N ASP A 85 -17.56 -5.54 -5.25
CA ASP A 85 -18.11 -6.91 -5.15
C ASP A 85 -18.37 -7.41 -3.71
N GLY A 86 -18.66 -6.50 -2.78
CA GLY A 86 -18.90 -6.80 -1.36
C GLY A 86 -17.65 -6.84 -0.48
N GLU A 87 -16.46 -6.58 -1.02
CA GLU A 87 -15.22 -6.40 -0.27
C GLU A 87 -14.94 -4.90 -0.04
N GLU A 88 -14.82 -4.50 1.23
CA GLU A 88 -14.40 -3.14 1.61
C GLU A 88 -12.89 -3.08 1.81
N PHE A 89 -12.22 -2.16 1.11
CA PHE A 89 -10.78 -1.94 1.26
C PHE A 89 -10.38 -0.46 1.11
N ASP A 90 -9.21 -0.13 1.70
CA ASP A 90 -8.58 1.19 1.55
C ASP A 90 -7.78 1.23 0.24
N LEU A 91 -8.21 2.07 -0.68
CA LEU A 91 -7.58 2.27 -1.97
C LEU A 91 -6.81 3.58 -2.00
N ARG A 92 -5.58 3.53 -2.51
CA ARG A 92 -4.73 4.72 -2.69
C ARG A 92 -4.21 4.79 -4.12
N VAL A 93 -3.92 6.02 -4.56
CA VAL A 93 -3.22 6.24 -5.82
C VAL A 93 -1.73 6.32 -5.50
N ALA A 94 -0.95 5.40 -6.05
CA ALA A 94 0.49 5.43 -6.01
C ALA A 94 1.04 6.29 -7.15
N ASP A 95 2.10 7.03 -6.87
CA ASP A 95 2.84 7.80 -7.88
C ASP A 95 3.95 6.92 -8.50
N PRO A 96 3.91 6.62 -9.81
CA PRO A 96 4.91 5.75 -10.45
C PRO A 96 6.35 6.22 -10.26
N GLU A 97 6.59 7.52 -10.18
CA GLU A 97 7.93 8.09 -9.95
C GLU A 97 8.50 7.77 -8.56
N GLY A 98 7.64 7.40 -7.62
CA GLY A 98 8.01 7.00 -6.26
C GLY A 98 8.23 5.51 -6.06
N ILE A 99 8.17 4.71 -7.13
CA ILE A 99 8.40 3.26 -7.07
C ILE A 99 9.90 2.99 -7.01
N LEU A 100 10.34 2.38 -5.92
CA LEU A 100 11.73 1.97 -5.70
C LEU A 100 11.99 0.53 -6.13
N GLY A 101 10.95 -0.31 -6.20
CA GLY A 101 11.06 -1.70 -6.55
C GLY A 101 9.70 -2.33 -6.84
N THR A 102 9.73 -3.45 -7.56
CA THR A 102 8.55 -4.24 -7.91
C THR A 102 8.82 -5.71 -7.59
N SER A 103 7.78 -6.48 -7.31
CA SER A 103 7.86 -7.90 -7.05
C SER A 103 6.58 -8.59 -7.53
N ASP A 104 6.73 -9.68 -8.26
CA ASP A 104 5.64 -10.56 -8.72
C ASP A 104 5.20 -11.55 -7.62
N ALA A 105 6.05 -11.73 -6.60
CA ALA A 105 5.76 -12.51 -5.40
C ALA A 105 5.55 -11.60 -4.18
N ARG A 106 4.80 -12.11 -3.20
CA ARG A 106 4.58 -11.42 -1.93
C ARG A 106 5.92 -11.24 -1.16
N PRO A 107 6.35 -10.01 -0.87
CA PRO A 107 7.60 -9.76 -0.15
C PRO A 107 7.58 -10.34 1.27
N GLU A 108 8.68 -10.94 1.72
CA GLU A 108 8.79 -11.52 3.08
C GLU A 108 8.65 -10.47 4.19
N ASP A 109 9.02 -9.23 3.90
CA ASP A 109 9.00 -8.12 4.83
C ASP A 109 7.70 -7.29 4.77
N LEU A 110 6.79 -7.62 3.85
CA LEU A 110 5.44 -7.06 3.82
C LEU A 110 4.64 -7.60 5.02
N GLN A 111 4.18 -6.70 5.87
CA GLN A 111 3.30 -7.04 6.97
C GLN A 111 1.90 -6.63 6.59
N ASP A 112 0.95 -7.58 6.68
CA ASP A 112 -0.44 -7.22 6.55
C ASP A 112 -0.76 -6.18 7.62
N GLY A 113 -1.38 -5.07 7.23
CA GLY A 113 -1.93 -4.07 8.14
C GLY A 113 -3.13 -4.60 8.94
N GLY A 114 -3.08 -5.86 9.36
CA GLY A 114 -4.00 -6.46 10.29
C GLY A 114 -3.87 -5.74 11.62
N VAL A 115 -4.95 -5.09 12.02
CA VAL A 115 -5.20 -4.78 13.43
C VAL A 115 -4.92 -6.07 14.18
N ALA A 116 -3.86 -6.09 14.99
CA ALA A 116 -3.59 -7.20 15.89
C ALA A 116 -4.83 -7.34 16.77
N THR A 117 -5.71 -8.28 16.40
CA THR A 117 -6.83 -8.68 17.23
C THR A 117 -6.23 -9.69 18.18
N PHE A 118 -5.99 -9.24 19.41
CA PHE A 118 -5.77 -10.12 20.54
C PHE A 118 -7.14 -10.59 21.06
#